data_AF-A0A962PJJ1-F1
#
_entry.id   AF-A0A962PJJ1-F1
#
_cell.length_a   1.000
_cell.length_b   1.000
_cell.length_c   1.000
_cell.angle_alpha   90.00
_cell.angle_beta   90.00
_cell.angle_gamma   90.00
#
_symmetry.space_group_name_H-M   'P 1'
#
loop_
_entity.id
_entity.type
_entity.pdbx_description
1 polymer ?
#
loop_
_entity_poly.entity_id
_entity_poly.type
_entity_poly.pdbx_seq_one_letter_code
_entity_poly.pdbx_strand_id
1 'polypeptide(L)'
;MVDLLVRRLEEERGGQGVYSKVSKDPYRDFVGSIFTSQNLIRDFEIKSVCPSPYAIPLDLLKQIKGESIMGWTGFVFEMGDGKLFSYGTSFNFEFFDLPEGYEFSDVKQVHNHSYLSDSGDMLPLRGHAVKFLETSGGLVIYRERSFFECFVNDRN
;
A
#
# COMPACT_ATOMS: atom_id res chain seq x y z
N MET A 1 11.80 -6.76 -35.01
CA MET A 1 10.74 -6.99 -33.99
C MET A 1 10.04 -5.69 -33.62
N VAL A 2 10.80 -4.63 -33.34
CA VAL A 2 10.26 -3.27 -33.08
C VAL A 2 9.42 -2.76 -34.25
N ASP A 3 9.87 -2.94 -35.50
CA ASP A 3 9.14 -2.43 -36.69
C ASP A 3 7.75 -3.06 -36.88
N LEU A 4 7.59 -4.33 -36.50
CA LEU A 4 6.29 -5.01 -36.51
C LEU A 4 5.35 -4.47 -35.43
N LEU A 5 5.92 -4.08 -34.28
CA LEU A 5 5.18 -3.47 -33.18
C LEU A 5 4.73 -2.05 -33.53
N VAL A 6 5.64 -1.25 -34.12
CA VAL A 6 5.36 0.10 -34.63
C VAL A 6 4.26 0.05 -35.69
N ARG A 7 4.36 -0.87 -36.65
CA ARG A 7 3.32 -1.06 -37.67
C ARG A 7 1.96 -1.42 -37.05
N ARG A 8 1.92 -2.32 -36.07
CA ARG A 8 0.67 -2.66 -35.36
C ARG A 8 0.09 -1.50 -34.55
N LEU A 9 0.93 -0.66 -33.95
CA LEU A 9 0.47 0.56 -33.25
C LEU A 9 -0.21 1.52 -34.24
N GLU A 10 0.35 1.68 -35.44
CA GLU A 10 -0.24 2.52 -36.49
C GLU A 10 -1.56 1.94 -37.02
N GLU A 11 -1.64 0.61 -37.20
CA GLU A 11 -2.86 -0.09 -37.63
C GLU A 11 -3.99 0.03 -36.59
N GLU A 12 -3.70 -0.10 -35.29
CA GLU A 12 -4.69 0.10 -34.22
C GLU A 12 -5.10 1.57 -34.08
N ARG A 13 -4.15 2.53 -34.20
CA ARG A 13 -4.45 3.96 -34.20
C ARG A 13 -5.32 4.37 -35.40
N GLY A 14 -5.13 3.71 -36.54
CA GLY A 14 -5.92 3.90 -37.76
C GLY A 14 -7.26 3.15 -37.77
N GLY A 15 -7.60 2.42 -36.70
CA GLY A 15 -8.85 1.66 -36.61
C GLY A 15 -8.92 0.41 -37.50
N GLN A 16 -7.81 0.00 -38.11
CA GLN A 16 -7.72 -1.19 -38.98
C GLN A 16 -7.25 -2.44 -38.23
N GLY A 17 -6.91 -2.30 -36.95
CA GLY A 17 -6.37 -3.36 -36.11
C GLY A 17 -7.39 -4.37 -35.59
N VAL A 18 -6.93 -5.30 -34.76
CA VAL A 18 -7.74 -6.39 -34.20
C VAL A 18 -8.60 -5.88 -33.04
N TYR A 19 -8.09 -4.92 -32.26
CA TYR A 19 -8.83 -4.35 -31.13
C TYR A 19 -9.94 -3.40 -31.59
N SER A 20 -9.86 -2.88 -32.82
CA SER A 20 -10.85 -1.93 -33.37
C SER A 20 -12.24 -2.51 -33.56
N LYS A 21 -12.35 -3.85 -33.60
CA LYS A 21 -13.63 -4.56 -33.72
C LYS A 21 -14.28 -4.90 -32.38
N VAL A 22 -13.53 -4.79 -31.28
CA VAL A 22 -13.92 -5.34 -29.98
C VAL A 22 -14.04 -4.26 -28.91
N SER A 23 -13.27 -3.17 -29.03
CA SER A 23 -13.22 -2.12 -28.02
C SER A 23 -13.68 -0.76 -28.54
N LYS A 24 -14.21 0.06 -27.62
CA LYS A 24 -14.50 1.48 -27.83
C LYS A 24 -13.23 2.34 -27.84
N ASP A 25 -12.13 1.84 -27.25
CA ASP A 25 -10.81 2.49 -27.26
C ASP A 25 -9.70 1.49 -27.64
N PRO A 26 -9.61 1.14 -28.93
CA PRO A 26 -8.77 0.04 -29.43
C PRO A 26 -7.28 0.25 -29.19
N TYR A 27 -6.83 1.48 -29.40
CA TYR A 27 -5.43 1.85 -29.27
C TYR A 27 -4.99 1.77 -27.81
N ARG A 28 -5.80 2.29 -26.87
CA ARG A 28 -5.49 2.22 -25.45
C ARG A 28 -5.46 0.78 -24.94
N ASP A 29 -6.40 -0.06 -25.37
CA ASP A 29 -6.42 -1.47 -24.98
C ASP A 29 -5.25 -2.26 -25.55
N PHE A 30 -4.86 -1.99 -26.79
CA PHE A 30 -3.67 -2.62 -27.39
C PHE A 30 -2.39 -2.17 -26.67
N VAL A 31 -2.23 -0.88 -26.42
CA VAL A 31 -1.09 -0.34 -25.67
C VAL A 31 -1.06 -0.93 -24.25
N GLY A 32 -2.20 -0.96 -23.56
CA GLY A 32 -2.34 -1.60 -22.26
C GLY A 32 -1.95 -3.08 -22.31
N SER A 33 -2.35 -3.82 -23.36
CA SER A 33 -1.98 -5.22 -23.54
C SER A 33 -0.46 -5.42 -23.70
N ILE A 34 0.25 -4.51 -24.37
CA ILE A 34 1.71 -4.60 -24.51
C ILE A 34 2.38 -4.50 -23.14
N PHE A 35 2.00 -3.51 -22.32
CA PHE A 35 2.59 -3.30 -21.00
C PHE A 35 2.17 -4.33 -19.96
N THR A 36 0.95 -4.85 -20.06
CA THR A 36 0.43 -5.87 -19.14
C THR A 36 0.85 -7.28 -19.54
N SER A 37 1.10 -7.57 -20.82
CA SER A 37 1.42 -8.92 -21.32
C SER A 37 2.67 -9.55 -20.71
N GLN A 38 3.60 -8.74 -20.20
CA GLN A 38 4.81 -9.21 -19.52
C GLN A 38 4.64 -9.38 -18.01
N ASN A 39 3.52 -8.91 -17.44
CA ASN A 39 3.23 -8.92 -16.00
C ASN A 39 1.98 -9.78 -15.70
N LEU A 40 1.89 -10.95 -16.33
CA LEU A 40 0.80 -11.90 -16.14
C LEU A 40 1.33 -13.14 -15.42
N ILE A 41 0.70 -13.48 -14.30
CA ILE A 41 0.90 -14.75 -13.61
C ILE A 41 -0.33 -15.60 -13.93
N ARG A 42 -0.12 -16.83 -14.41
CA ARG A 42 -1.23 -17.74 -14.68
C ARG A 42 -1.75 -18.30 -13.37
N ASP A 43 -3.06 -18.42 -13.24
CA ASP A 43 -3.72 -18.92 -12.04
C ASP A 43 -3.19 -20.29 -11.59
N PHE A 44 -2.98 -21.22 -12.52
CA PHE A 44 -2.42 -22.55 -12.22
C PHE A 44 -0.94 -22.54 -11.84
N GLU A 45 -0.22 -21.43 -12.04
CA GLU A 45 1.16 -21.24 -11.56
C GLU A 45 1.18 -20.73 -10.11
N ILE A 46 0.03 -20.27 -9.59
CA ILE A 46 -0.10 -19.80 -8.21
C ILE A 46 -0.25 -21.02 -7.29
N LYS A 47 0.81 -21.31 -6.54
CA LYS A 47 0.78 -22.40 -5.54
C LYS A 47 -0.20 -22.12 -4.40
N SER A 48 -0.23 -20.89 -3.89
CA SER A 48 -1.05 -20.48 -2.75
C SER A 48 -1.10 -18.96 -2.64
N VAL A 49 -2.18 -18.44 -2.06
CA VAL A 49 -2.34 -17.03 -1.68
C VAL A 49 -2.48 -16.97 -0.15
N CYS A 50 -1.65 -16.14 0.49
CA CYS A 50 -1.66 -15.97 1.94
C CYS A 50 -1.78 -14.49 2.29
N PRO A 51 -2.42 -14.12 3.42
CA PRO A 51 -2.39 -12.76 3.93
C PRO A 51 -0.94 -12.28 4.12
N SER A 52 -0.67 -11.03 3.75
CA SER A 52 0.64 -10.44 3.97
C SER A 52 0.88 -10.26 5.48
N PRO A 53 2.08 -10.58 5.99
CA PRO A 53 2.44 -10.30 7.40
C PRO A 53 2.46 -8.80 7.70
N TYR A 54 2.54 -7.96 6.66
CA TYR A 54 2.48 -6.50 6.77
C TYR A 54 1.06 -5.95 6.72
N ALA A 55 0.05 -6.77 6.36
CA ALA A 55 -1.33 -6.31 6.24
C ALA A 55 -1.97 -6.13 7.61
N ILE A 56 -2.44 -4.91 7.91
CA ILE A 56 -3.21 -4.66 9.11
C ILE A 56 -4.57 -5.37 9.00
N PRO A 57 -4.96 -6.23 9.96
CA PRO A 57 -6.29 -6.83 9.99
C PRO A 57 -7.40 -5.78 9.96
N LEU A 58 -8.46 -6.02 9.20
CA LEU A 58 -9.53 -5.04 8.97
C LEU A 58 -10.13 -4.47 10.26
N ASP A 59 -10.27 -5.30 11.30
CA ASP A 59 -10.84 -4.87 12.58
C ASP A 59 -9.89 -3.98 13.40
N LEU A 60 -8.58 -4.16 13.21
CA LEU A 60 -7.57 -3.25 13.78
C LEU A 60 -7.52 -1.95 12.95
N LEU A 61 -7.59 -2.06 11.63
CA LEU A 61 -7.58 -0.91 10.72
C LEU A 61 -8.74 0.07 11.00
N LYS A 62 -9.95 -0.44 11.27
CA LYS A 62 -11.12 0.37 11.63
C LYS A 62 -10.95 1.18 12.92
N GLN A 63 -10.02 0.79 13.79
CA GLN A 63 -9.74 1.51 15.04
C GLN A 63 -8.79 2.69 14.82
N ILE A 64 -8.02 2.68 13.73
CA ILE A 64 -7.14 3.79 13.37
C ILE A 64 -7.99 4.95 12.86
N LYS A 65 -7.85 6.10 13.51
CA LYS A 65 -8.55 7.34 13.19
C LYS A 65 -7.60 8.27 12.48
N GLY A 66 -7.95 8.62 11.25
CA GLY A 66 -7.25 9.65 10.49
C GLY A 66 -7.34 10.99 11.22
N GLU A 67 -6.20 11.65 11.37
CA GLU A 67 -6.16 13.07 11.71
C GLU A 67 -5.41 13.81 10.61
N SER A 68 -5.98 14.93 10.19
CA SER A 68 -5.54 15.70 9.02
C SER A 68 -4.78 16.95 9.48
N ILE A 69 -3.73 16.79 10.28
CA ILE A 69 -2.76 17.89 10.42
C ILE A 69 -1.78 17.76 9.27
N MET A 70 -1.89 18.67 8.30
CA MET A 70 -1.05 18.71 7.09
C MET A 70 -1.03 17.40 6.27
N GLY A 71 -2.09 16.59 6.36
CA GLY A 71 -2.18 15.32 5.63
C GLY A 71 -1.33 14.21 6.24
N TRP A 72 -1.18 14.18 7.57
CA TRP A 72 -0.44 13.14 8.28
C TRP A 72 -1.21 12.57 9.45
N THR A 73 -1.34 11.23 9.49
CA THR A 73 -1.92 10.49 10.61
C THR A 73 -0.83 9.78 11.40
N GLY A 74 -0.81 10.00 12.71
CA GLY A 74 0.06 9.31 13.67
C GLY A 74 -0.77 8.53 14.70
N PHE A 75 -0.32 7.32 15.02
CA PHE A 75 -0.93 6.46 16.02
C PHE A 75 0.13 5.59 16.70
N VAL A 76 -0.18 5.08 17.89
CA VAL A 76 0.69 4.16 18.65
C VAL A 76 -0.03 2.84 18.87
N PHE A 77 0.64 1.72 18.61
CA PHE A 77 0.18 0.41 19.06
C PHE A 77 0.78 0.09 20.42
N GLU A 78 -0.10 -0.27 21.36
CA GLU A 78 0.26 -0.94 22.60
C GLU A 78 0.12 -2.44 22.39
N MET A 79 1.21 -3.17 22.62
CA MET A 79 1.26 -4.62 22.52
C MET A 79 0.79 -5.29 23.81
N GLY A 80 0.51 -6.58 23.76
CA GLY A 80 0.08 -7.37 24.93
C GLY A 80 1.06 -7.36 26.10
N ASP A 81 2.36 -7.18 25.82
CA ASP A 81 3.42 -7.05 26.83
C ASP A 81 3.60 -5.60 27.36
N GLY A 82 2.77 -4.66 26.89
CA GLY A 82 2.80 -3.25 27.28
C GLY A 82 3.82 -2.41 26.49
N LYS A 83 4.58 -2.97 25.54
CA LYS A 83 5.46 -2.17 24.69
C LYS A 83 4.65 -1.29 23.74
N LEU A 84 5.18 -0.11 23.47
CA LEU A 84 4.55 0.90 22.63
C LEU A 84 5.38 1.11 21.37
N PHE A 85 4.73 1.22 20.22
CA PHE A 85 5.38 1.48 18.93
C PHE A 85 4.66 2.57 18.17
N SER A 86 5.41 3.57 17.68
CA SER A 86 4.86 4.70 16.93
C SER A 86 4.74 4.38 15.44
N TYR A 87 3.62 4.77 14.85
CA TYR A 87 3.33 4.63 13.43
C TYR A 87 2.92 5.98 12.86
N GLY A 88 3.26 6.19 11.60
CA GLY A 88 2.84 7.38 10.87
C GLY A 88 2.61 7.06 9.40
N THR A 89 1.64 7.72 8.79
CA THR A 89 1.37 7.67 7.34
C THR A 89 0.79 8.98 6.84
N SER A 90 1.09 9.31 5.58
CA SER A 90 0.48 10.44 4.91
C SER A 90 -0.89 10.07 4.32
N PHE A 91 -1.07 8.85 3.81
CA PHE A 91 -2.29 8.47 3.08
C PHE A 91 -2.62 6.97 3.03
N ASN A 92 -1.65 6.05 3.22
CA ASN A 92 -1.86 4.61 3.08
C ASN A 92 -1.82 3.91 4.45
N PHE A 93 -2.83 3.10 4.75
CA PHE A 93 -3.01 2.50 6.08
C PHE A 93 -2.94 0.97 6.09
N GLU A 94 -2.90 0.35 4.92
CA GLU A 94 -3.21 -1.07 4.76
C GLU A 94 -2.01 -1.96 5.10
N PHE A 95 -0.79 -1.46 4.87
CA PHE A 95 0.43 -2.24 5.03
C PHE A 95 1.46 -1.48 5.83
N PHE A 96 1.93 -2.05 6.94
CA PHE A 96 2.97 -1.50 7.79
C PHE A 96 3.96 -2.58 8.23
N ASP A 97 5.18 -2.14 8.52
CA ASP A 97 6.13 -2.95 9.27
C ASP A 97 5.71 -3.13 10.72
N LEU A 98 6.09 -4.26 11.30
CA LEU A 98 6.05 -4.52 12.74
C LEU A 98 7.49 -4.70 13.27
N PRO A 99 7.71 -4.43 14.56
CA PRO A 99 8.96 -4.80 15.22
C PRO A 99 9.19 -6.32 15.14
N GLU A 100 10.46 -6.74 15.11
CA GLU A 100 10.82 -8.15 15.04
C GLU A 100 10.20 -8.95 16.21
N GLY A 101 9.55 -10.06 15.87
CA GLY A 101 8.88 -10.94 16.83
C GLY A 101 7.47 -10.53 17.23
N TYR A 102 6.89 -9.47 16.63
CA TYR A 102 5.50 -9.07 16.84
C TYR A 102 4.62 -9.38 15.63
N GLU A 103 3.36 -9.71 15.91
CA GLU A 103 2.28 -9.85 14.94
C GLU A 103 1.15 -8.84 15.27
N PHE A 104 0.29 -8.52 14.29
CA PHE A 104 -0.84 -7.61 14.54
C PHE A 104 -1.84 -8.16 15.57
N SER A 105 -1.87 -9.48 15.78
CA SER A 105 -2.65 -10.11 16.85
C SER A 105 -2.16 -9.77 18.25
N ASP A 106 -0.91 -9.31 18.40
CA ASP A 106 -0.35 -8.90 19.68
C ASP A 106 -0.78 -7.49 20.08
N VAL A 107 -1.42 -6.75 19.16
CA VAL A 107 -1.90 -5.39 19.45
C VAL A 107 -3.08 -5.46 20.40
N LYS A 108 -2.87 -4.91 21.59
CA LYS A 108 -3.86 -4.79 22.66
C LYS A 108 -4.70 -3.53 22.51
N GLN A 109 -4.09 -2.41 22.12
CA GLN A 109 -4.78 -1.13 22.03
C GLN A 109 -4.17 -0.20 20.98
N VAL A 110 -5.03 0.58 20.31
CA VAL A 110 -4.63 1.66 19.39
C VAL A 110 -4.81 3.01 20.06
N HIS A 111 -3.72 3.75 20.20
CA HIS A 111 -3.70 5.11 20.70
C HIS A 111 -3.58 6.09 19.53
N ASN A 112 -4.72 6.60 19.08
CA ASN A 112 -4.81 7.50 17.93
C ASN A 112 -4.30 8.90 18.26
N HIS A 113 -3.78 9.61 17.26
CA HIS A 113 -3.36 11.00 17.37
C HIS A 113 -2.21 11.18 18.36
N SER A 114 -1.33 10.19 18.43
CA SER A 114 -0.25 10.10 19.41
C SER A 114 1.03 9.56 18.80
N TYR A 115 2.14 9.82 19.48
CA TYR A 115 3.47 9.28 19.18
C TYR A 115 4.31 9.16 20.45
N LEU A 116 5.46 8.48 20.38
CA LEU A 116 6.41 8.38 21.47
C LEU A 116 7.52 9.43 21.34
N SER A 117 7.80 10.17 22.41
CA SER A 117 9.00 11.00 22.52
C SER A 117 10.26 10.15 22.63
N ASP A 118 11.44 10.75 22.46
CA ASP A 118 12.73 10.07 22.71
C ASP A 118 12.87 9.44 24.11
N SER A 119 12.13 9.95 25.10
CA SER A 119 12.05 9.40 26.46
C SER A 119 11.12 8.19 26.60
N GLY A 120 10.37 7.84 25.55
CA GLY A 120 9.34 6.79 25.56
C GLY A 120 7.98 7.25 26.08
N ASP A 121 7.79 8.54 26.35
CA ASP A 121 6.51 9.08 26.81
C ASP A 121 5.56 9.28 25.62
N MET A 122 4.29 8.92 25.81
CA MET A 122 3.27 9.14 24.78
C MET A 122 2.82 10.60 24.76
N LEU A 123 2.99 11.25 23.61
CA LEU A 123 2.64 12.66 23.39
C LEU A 123 1.56 12.80 22.32
N PRO A 124 0.70 13.83 22.42
CA PRO A 124 -0.31 14.12 21.40
C PRO A 124 0.31 14.71 20.12
N LEU A 125 -0.19 14.29 18.96
CA LEU A 125 0.27 14.74 17.65
C LEU A 125 -0.07 16.22 17.38
N ARG A 126 -1.23 16.69 17.86
CA ARG A 126 -1.79 18.03 17.58
C ARG A 126 -0.87 19.21 17.88
N GLY A 127 0.00 19.10 18.88
CA GLY A 127 0.89 20.19 19.32
C GLY A 127 2.35 20.06 18.85
N HIS A 128 2.73 18.91 18.27
CA HIS A 128 4.14 18.54 18.08
C HIS A 128 4.42 17.84 16.74
N ALA A 129 3.52 17.96 15.75
CA ALA A 129 3.62 17.28 14.46
C ALA A 129 4.96 17.49 13.73
N VAL A 130 5.57 18.67 13.84
CA VAL A 130 6.89 18.95 13.23
C VAL A 130 7.99 18.11 13.89
N LYS A 131 7.98 17.99 15.22
CA LYS A 131 8.91 17.10 15.93
C LYS A 131 8.64 15.64 15.59
N PHE A 132 7.39 15.20 15.45
CA PHE A 132 7.09 13.83 15.04
C PHE A 132 7.72 13.47 13.68
N LEU A 133 7.72 14.41 12.73
CA LEU A 133 8.31 14.21 11.41
C LEU A 133 9.84 14.34 11.40
N GLU A 134 10.41 15.15 12.30
CA GLU A 134 11.85 15.46 12.36
C GLU A 134 12.64 14.60 13.37
N THR A 135 11.97 13.96 14.34
CA THR A 135 12.63 13.22 15.42
C THR A 135 12.91 11.79 14.99
N SER A 136 14.03 11.61 14.31
CA SER A 136 14.78 10.34 14.29
C SER A 136 15.92 10.44 15.30
N GLY A 137 15.57 10.65 16.57
CA GLY A 137 16.48 10.76 17.71
C GLY A 137 16.72 9.45 18.48
N GLY A 138 16.16 8.33 18.00
CA GLY A 138 16.42 6.98 18.53
C GLY A 138 15.21 6.04 18.48
N LEU A 139 13.98 6.57 18.50
CA LEU A 139 12.76 5.76 18.37
C LEU A 139 12.32 5.61 16.92
N VAL A 140 12.08 4.38 16.52
CA VAL A 140 11.64 4.02 15.16
C VAL A 140 10.16 4.37 15.01
N ILE A 141 9.85 5.24 14.05
CA ILE A 141 8.49 5.44 13.55
C ILE A 141 8.28 4.46 12.40
N TYR A 142 7.36 3.52 12.58
CA TYR A 142 6.99 2.56 11.55
C TYR A 142 6.14 3.25 10.47
N ARG A 143 6.49 2.98 9.22
CA ARG A 143 5.93 3.63 8.03
C ARG A 143 5.21 2.61 7.17
N GLU A 144 4.32 3.14 6.33
CA GLU A 144 3.60 2.37 5.34
C GLU A 144 4.56 1.64 4.38
N ARG A 145 4.22 0.41 4.02
CA ARG A 145 4.89 -0.37 2.98
C ARG A 145 4.24 -0.12 1.62
N SER A 146 5.06 -0.04 0.57
CA SER A 146 4.55 0.00 -0.80
C SER A 146 3.84 -1.31 -1.14
N PHE A 147 2.73 -1.19 -1.85
CA PHE A 147 1.99 -2.31 -2.41
C PHE A 147 1.59 -1.99 -3.85
N PHE A 148 1.08 -2.99 -4.56
CA PHE A 148 0.50 -2.85 -5.88
C PHE A 148 -0.78 -3.67 -5.97
N GLU A 149 -1.70 -3.22 -6.80
CA GLU A 149 -2.95 -3.93 -7.06
C GLU A 149 -2.79 -4.85 -8.27
N CYS A 150 -3.26 -6.09 -8.13
CA CYS A 150 -3.37 -7.03 -9.24
C CYS A 150 -4.83 -7.17 -9.65
N PHE A 151 -5.06 -7.27 -10.95
CA PHE A 151 -6.38 -7.51 -11.51
C PHE A 151 -6.45 -8.93 -12.07
N VAL A 152 -7.52 -9.65 -11.76
CA VAL A 152 -7.82 -10.93 -12.39
C VAL A 152 -8.45 -10.65 -13.74
N ASN A 153 -7.93 -11.27 -14.79
CA ASN A 153 -8.43 -11.12 -16.15
C ASN A 153 -9.17 -12.40 -16.57
N ASP A 154 -10.50 -12.39 -16.44
CA ASP A 154 -11.38 -13.49 -16.86
C ASP A 154 -11.57 -13.49 -18.39
N ARG A 155 -10.47 -13.55 -19.15
CA ARG A 155 -10.56 -13.86 -20.59
C ARG A 155 -10.79 -15.36 -20.76
N ASN A 156 -12.07 -15.73 -20.80
CA ASN A 156 -12.55 -16.96 -21.45
C ASN A 156 -12.22 -16.95 -22.94
#